data_AF-A0A952RX01-F1
#
_entry.id   AF-A0A952RX01-F1
#
_cell.length_a   1.000
_cell.length_b   1.000
_cell.length_c   1.000
_cell.angle_alpha   90.00
_cell.angle_beta   90.00
_cell.angle_gamma   90.00
#
_symmetry.space_group_name_H-M   'P 1'
#
loop_
_entity.id
_entity.type
_entity.pdbx_description
1 polymer ?
#
loop_
_entity_poly.entity_id
_entity_poly.type
_entity_poly.pdbx_seq_one_letter_code
_entity_poly.pdbx_strand_id
1 'polypeptide(L)'
;MATATYEQVNREFGDPRPFVNIVRAEMRHADRLKALFNKYGVAIPENPWPGKVPTFKSVTEACKASVDGEIANRDLYTKLFKTTERQDIIDTYRALQRASEENHLPAFQRCGGGGGGRGPGMGRGPRGNG
;
A
#
# COMPACT_ATOMS: atom_id res chain seq x y z
N MET A 1 5.55 -8.38 2.58
CA MET A 1 6.50 -7.50 1.86
C MET A 1 6.05 -6.04 1.91
N ALA A 2 4.90 -5.66 1.33
CA ALA A 2 4.41 -4.26 1.27
C ALA A 2 4.51 -3.49 2.61
N THR A 3 3.95 -4.01 3.71
CA THR A 3 4.04 -3.38 5.04
C THR A 3 5.49 -3.08 5.44
N ALA A 4 6.39 -4.08 5.31
CA ALA A 4 7.79 -3.93 5.69
C ALA A 4 8.51 -2.89 4.82
N THR A 5 8.24 -2.86 3.51
CA THR A 5 8.79 -1.86 2.59
C THR A 5 8.35 -0.45 2.98
N TYR A 6 7.06 -0.27 3.28
CA TYR A 6 6.53 1.06 3.60
C TYR A 6 6.98 1.54 4.98
N GLU A 7 7.07 0.65 5.97
CA GLU A 7 7.70 0.96 7.25
C GLU A 7 9.17 1.35 7.11
N GLN A 8 9.94 0.68 6.23
CA GLN A 8 11.32 1.03 5.95
C GLN A 8 11.42 2.45 5.37
N VAL A 9 10.65 2.74 4.33
CA VAL A 9 10.63 4.06 3.69
C VAL A 9 10.20 5.14 4.69
N ASN A 10 9.20 4.87 5.52
CA ASN A 10 8.76 5.78 6.58
C ASN A 10 9.87 6.10 7.58
N ARG A 11 10.64 5.10 8.01
CA ARG A 11 11.80 5.30 8.89
C ARG A 11 12.92 6.10 8.22
N GLU A 12 13.22 5.81 6.96
CA GLU A 12 14.35 6.44 6.25
C GLU A 12 14.08 7.88 5.82
N PHE A 13 12.82 8.19 5.47
CA PHE A 13 12.46 9.47 4.85
C PHE A 13 11.48 10.32 5.67
N GLY A 14 11.20 9.93 6.92
CA GLY A 14 10.37 10.71 7.83
C GLY A 14 8.89 10.72 7.45
N ASP A 15 8.30 9.53 7.34
CA ASP A 15 6.87 9.33 7.07
C ASP A 15 6.33 10.04 5.80
N PRO A 16 6.98 9.91 4.63
CA PRO A 16 6.54 10.58 3.42
C PRO A 16 5.17 10.05 2.96
N ARG A 17 4.37 10.94 2.34
CA ARG A 17 3.17 10.51 1.63
C ARG A 17 3.55 9.87 0.28
N PRO A 18 2.87 8.79 -0.15
CA PRO A 18 1.69 8.18 0.49
C PRO A 18 2.01 7.07 1.51
N PHE A 19 3.28 6.72 1.73
CA PHE A 19 3.71 5.58 2.57
C PHE A 19 3.13 5.57 3.98
N VAL A 20 3.14 6.70 4.69
CA VAL A 20 2.59 6.80 6.05
C VAL A 20 1.10 6.45 6.14
N ASN A 21 0.35 6.70 5.06
CA ASN A 21 -1.08 6.39 5.01
C ASN A 21 -1.31 4.94 4.58
N ILE A 22 -0.56 4.48 3.56
CA ILE A 22 -0.74 3.16 2.96
C ILE A 22 -0.26 2.06 3.91
N VAL A 23 0.82 2.27 4.68
CA VAL A 23 1.29 1.27 5.66
C VAL A 23 0.20 0.89 6.66
N ARG A 24 -0.62 1.85 7.09
CA ARG A 24 -1.76 1.60 8.00
C ARG A 24 -2.85 0.78 7.33
N ALA A 25 -3.09 0.99 6.04
CA ALA A 25 -4.00 0.16 5.26
C ALA A 25 -3.48 -1.28 5.14
N GLU A 26 -2.18 -1.44 4.85
CA GLU A 26 -1.56 -2.76 4.76
C GLU A 26 -1.56 -3.54 6.08
N MET A 27 -1.37 -2.87 7.22
CA MET A 27 -1.52 -3.53 8.53
C MET A 27 -2.94 -4.06 8.73
N ARG A 28 -3.97 -3.28 8.36
CA ARG A 28 -5.38 -3.74 8.42
C ARG A 28 -5.64 -4.88 7.44
N HIS A 29 -5.00 -4.89 6.27
CA HIS A 29 -5.06 -6.02 5.33
C HIS A 29 -4.50 -7.29 5.97
N ALA A 30 -3.32 -7.19 6.60
CA ALA A 30 -2.72 -8.30 7.32
C ALA A 30 -3.64 -8.83 8.43
N ASP A 31 -4.29 -7.95 9.20
CA ASP A 31 -5.20 -8.37 10.27
C ASP A 31 -6.46 -9.06 9.74
N ARG A 32 -7.00 -8.64 8.59
CA ARG A 32 -8.10 -9.35 7.92
C ARG A 32 -7.69 -10.76 7.49
N LEU A 33 -6.47 -10.92 6.96
CA LEU A 33 -5.95 -12.25 6.63
C LEU A 33 -5.77 -13.09 7.90
N LYS A 34 -5.15 -12.55 8.95
CA LYS A 34 -5.00 -13.25 10.25
C LYS A 34 -6.35 -13.72 10.82
N ALA A 35 -7.40 -12.92 10.67
CA ALA A 35 -8.74 -13.33 11.08
C ALA A 35 -9.24 -14.58 10.34
N LEU A 36 -8.95 -14.71 9.03
CA LEU A 36 -9.22 -15.94 8.28
C LEU A 36 -8.37 -17.12 8.77
N PHE A 37 -7.07 -16.91 9.00
CA PHE A 37 -6.19 -17.95 9.58
C PHE A 37 -6.76 -18.49 10.89
N ASN A 38 -7.12 -17.60 11.81
CA ASN A 38 -7.73 -17.96 13.10
C ASN A 38 -9.07 -18.68 12.90
N LYS A 39 -9.95 -18.17 12.03
CA LYS A 39 -11.26 -18.78 11.74
C LYS A 39 -11.13 -20.22 11.26
N TYR A 40 -10.11 -20.52 10.45
CA TYR A 40 -9.89 -21.86 9.90
C TYR A 40 -8.90 -22.71 10.71
N GLY A 41 -8.44 -22.24 11.88
CA GLY A 41 -7.50 -22.98 12.72
C GLY A 41 -6.13 -23.20 12.08
N VAL A 42 -5.73 -22.33 11.15
CA VAL A 42 -4.43 -22.40 10.46
C VAL A 42 -3.44 -21.49 11.18
N ALA A 43 -2.22 -21.97 11.40
CA ALA A 43 -1.17 -21.18 12.01
C ALA A 43 -0.86 -19.93 11.16
N ILE A 44 -0.77 -18.77 11.81
CA ILE A 44 -0.38 -17.52 11.15
C ILE A 44 1.13 -17.58 10.86
N PRO A 45 1.56 -17.44 9.60
CA PRO A 45 2.99 -17.42 9.28
C PRO A 45 3.64 -16.14 9.81
N GLU A 46 4.88 -16.25 10.28
CA GLU A 46 5.71 -15.08 10.59
C GLU A 46 5.99 -14.26 9.32
N ASN A 47 6.14 -12.94 9.48
CA ASN A 47 6.50 -12.07 8.38
C ASN A 47 8.03 -12.09 8.17
N PRO A 48 8.55 -12.66 7.07
CA PRO A 48 10.00 -12.82 6.89
C PRO A 48 10.70 -11.56 6.37
N TRP A 49 9.95 -10.50 6.03
CA TRP A 49 10.42 -9.33 5.30
C TRP A 49 11.00 -8.16 6.12
N PRO A 50 10.69 -7.95 7.41
CA PRO A 50 11.34 -6.89 8.20
C PRO A 50 12.86 -6.99 8.10
N GLY A 51 13.52 -5.88 7.75
CA GLY A 51 14.98 -5.83 7.55
C GLY A 51 15.51 -6.51 6.28
N LYS A 52 14.65 -7.08 5.42
CA LYS A 52 15.02 -7.73 4.15
C LYS A 52 14.43 -7.05 2.91
N VAL A 53 13.86 -5.87 3.08
CA VAL A 53 13.31 -5.07 1.98
C VAL A 53 14.37 -4.14 1.41
N PRO A 54 14.25 -3.74 0.13
CA PRO A 54 15.19 -2.80 -0.48
C PRO A 54 15.20 -1.45 0.24
N THR A 55 16.37 -0.81 0.26
CA THR A 55 16.53 0.62 0.57
C THR A 55 16.45 1.44 -0.71
N PHE A 56 16.05 2.70 -0.61
CA PHE A 56 15.94 3.60 -1.76
C PHE A 56 16.81 4.84 -1.56
N LYS A 57 17.21 5.52 -2.64
CA LYS A 57 18.01 6.76 -2.54
C LYS A 57 17.14 7.99 -2.35
N SER A 58 15.84 7.89 -2.64
CA SER A 58 14.87 8.98 -2.50
C SER A 58 13.43 8.47 -2.38
N VAL A 59 12.55 9.33 -1.87
CA VAL A 59 11.10 9.09 -1.84
C VAL A 59 10.54 8.83 -3.24
N THR A 60 11.02 9.57 -4.26
CA THR A 60 10.58 9.39 -5.65
C THR A 60 10.93 8.01 -6.19
N GLU A 61 12.14 7.51 -5.91
CA GLU A 61 12.56 6.16 -6.29
C GLU A 61 11.72 5.09 -5.58
N ALA A 62 11.52 5.25 -4.27
CA ALA A 62 10.65 4.37 -3.50
C ALA A 62 9.21 4.33 -4.07
N CYS A 63 8.66 5.49 -4.44
CA CYS A 63 7.33 5.58 -5.05
C CYS A 63 7.26 4.86 -6.39
N LYS A 64 8.28 5.02 -7.26
CA LYS A 64 8.35 4.29 -8.54
C LYS A 64 8.42 2.78 -8.33
N ALA A 65 9.29 2.31 -7.43
CA ALA A 65 9.38 0.88 -7.11
C ALA A 65 8.08 0.33 -6.48
N SER A 66 7.36 1.15 -5.72
CA SER A 66 6.09 0.75 -5.10
C SER A 66 4.95 0.62 -6.11
N VAL A 67 5.01 1.27 -7.27
CA VAL A 67 4.08 1.02 -8.38
C VAL A 67 4.16 -0.45 -8.82
N ASP A 68 5.37 -0.96 -9.06
CA ASP A 68 5.57 -2.36 -9.44
C ASP A 68 5.15 -3.32 -8.32
N GLY A 69 5.42 -2.94 -7.07
CA GLY A 69 4.98 -3.68 -5.90
C GLY A 69 3.47 -3.82 -5.79
N GLU A 70 2.71 -2.75 -6.04
CA GLU A 70 1.24 -2.80 -6.02
C GLU A 70 0.67 -3.56 -7.22
N ILE A 71 1.28 -3.46 -8.41
CA ILE A 71 0.90 -4.30 -9.56
C ILE A 71 1.08 -5.78 -9.24
N ALA A 72 2.23 -6.15 -8.68
CA ALA A 72 2.51 -7.52 -8.27
C ALA A 72 1.53 -8.01 -7.17
N ASN A 73 1.15 -7.14 -6.24
CA ASN A 73 0.19 -7.46 -5.18
C ASN A 73 -1.23 -7.67 -5.73
N ARG A 74 -1.71 -6.80 -6.64
CA ARG A 74 -2.97 -7.02 -7.36
C ARG A 74 -2.97 -8.35 -8.10
N ASP A 75 -1.91 -8.64 -8.83
CA ASP A 75 -1.79 -9.85 -9.66
C ASP A 75 -1.66 -11.12 -8.82
N LEU A 76 -1.07 -11.03 -7.62
CA LEU A 76 -1.05 -12.11 -6.64
C LEU A 76 -2.48 -12.55 -6.29
N TYR A 77 -3.38 -11.62 -5.98
CA TYR A 77 -4.76 -11.97 -5.65
C TYR A 77 -5.51 -12.60 -6.83
N THR A 78 -5.23 -12.18 -8.07
CA THR A 78 -5.77 -12.84 -9.27
C THR A 78 -5.42 -14.34 -9.30
N LYS A 79 -4.22 -14.71 -8.85
CA LYS A 79 -3.81 -16.12 -8.72
C LYS A 79 -4.48 -16.79 -7.52
N LEU A 80 -4.55 -16.11 -6.38
CA LEU A 80 -5.13 -16.65 -5.15
C LEU A 80 -6.64 -16.92 -5.25
N PHE A 81 -7.39 -16.21 -6.09
CA PHE A 81 -8.80 -16.56 -6.33
C PHE A 81 -8.99 -17.98 -6.87
N LYS A 82 -7.97 -18.56 -7.53
CA LYS A 82 -8.04 -19.92 -8.08
C LYS A 82 -7.75 -21.00 -7.04
N THR A 83 -7.35 -20.63 -5.81
CA THR A 83 -6.94 -21.59 -4.78
C THR A 83 -8.05 -21.91 -3.78
N THR A 84 -9.25 -21.34 -3.95
CA THR A 84 -10.35 -21.49 -3.00
C THR A 84 -11.69 -21.17 -3.67
N GLU A 85 -12.74 -21.84 -3.25
CA GLU A 85 -14.14 -21.51 -3.59
C GLU A 85 -14.89 -20.89 -2.39
N ARG A 86 -14.22 -20.76 -1.24
CA ARG A 86 -14.85 -20.22 -0.02
C ARG A 86 -15.09 -18.72 -0.14
N GLN A 87 -16.36 -18.32 -0.05
CA GLN A 87 -16.80 -16.97 -0.32
C GLN A 87 -16.17 -15.92 0.60
N ASP A 88 -16.01 -16.20 1.89
CA ASP A 88 -15.42 -15.27 2.85
C ASP A 88 -13.93 -14.97 2.57
N ILE A 89 -13.19 -15.98 2.10
CA ILE A 89 -11.81 -15.82 1.64
C ILE A 89 -11.79 -15.01 0.34
N ILE A 90 -12.67 -15.33 -0.61
CA ILE A 90 -12.79 -14.60 -1.88
C ILE A 90 -13.12 -13.12 -1.64
N ASP A 91 -14.05 -12.81 -0.74
CA ASP A 91 -14.44 -11.44 -0.42
C ASP A 91 -13.30 -10.65 0.22
N THR A 92 -12.53 -11.31 1.10
CA THR A 92 -11.33 -10.73 1.70
C THR A 92 -10.27 -10.46 0.62
N TYR A 93 -9.94 -11.45 -0.21
CA TYR A 93 -8.99 -11.29 -1.31
C TYR A 93 -9.39 -10.18 -2.28
N ARG A 94 -10.68 -10.08 -2.63
CA ARG A 94 -11.21 -9.04 -3.51
C ARG A 94 -11.08 -7.65 -2.91
N ALA A 95 -11.35 -7.51 -1.62
CA ALA A 95 -11.18 -6.23 -0.94
C ALA A 95 -9.70 -5.78 -0.92
N LEU A 96 -8.77 -6.71 -0.67
CA LEU A 96 -7.33 -6.42 -0.64
C LEU A 96 -6.79 -6.11 -2.05
N GLN A 97 -7.22 -6.86 -3.06
CA GLN A 97 -6.90 -6.58 -4.46
C GLN A 97 -7.37 -5.19 -4.89
N ARG A 98 -8.63 -4.84 -4.61
CA ARG A 98 -9.19 -3.52 -4.95
C ARG A 98 -8.46 -2.39 -4.24
N ALA A 99 -8.08 -2.58 -2.97
CA ALA A 99 -7.30 -1.56 -2.27
C ALA A 99 -5.95 -1.28 -2.95
N SER A 100 -5.27 -2.34 -3.40
CA SER A 100 -4.02 -2.24 -4.17
C SER A 100 -4.24 -1.52 -5.50
N GLU A 101 -5.22 -1.95 -6.28
CA GLU A 101 -5.49 -1.46 -7.65
C GLU A 101 -6.11 -0.06 -7.69
N GLU A 102 -7.13 0.20 -6.88
CA GLU A 102 -7.96 1.40 -6.99
C GLU A 102 -7.43 2.54 -6.08
N ASN A 103 -6.66 2.23 -5.04
CA ASN A 103 -6.20 3.22 -4.07
C ASN A 103 -4.67 3.37 -4.04
N HIS A 104 -3.94 2.29 -3.76
CA HIS A 104 -2.50 2.37 -3.52
C HIS A 104 -1.72 2.66 -4.79
N LEU A 105 -1.99 1.91 -5.86
CA LEU A 105 -1.32 2.06 -7.15
C LEU A 105 -1.45 3.51 -7.70
N PRO A 106 -2.64 4.13 -7.79
CA PRO A 106 -2.75 5.52 -8.23
C PRO A 106 -2.02 6.51 -7.31
N ALA A 107 -1.98 6.25 -6.00
CA ALA A 107 -1.27 7.10 -5.06
C ALA A 107 0.25 7.07 -5.29
N PHE A 108 0.82 5.88 -5.52
CA PHE A 108 2.24 5.75 -5.85
C PHE A 108 2.58 6.28 -7.24
N GLN A 109 1.72 6.10 -8.24
CA GLN A 109 1.89 6.69 -9.58
C GLN A 109 1.97 8.22 -9.51
N ARG A 110 1.08 8.87 -8.73
CA ARG A 110 1.15 10.33 -8.51
C ARG A 110 2.44 10.73 -7.78
N CYS A 111 2.84 9.97 -6.77
CA CYS A 111 4.06 10.25 -6.01
C CYS A 111 5.35 10.09 -6.84
N GLY A 112 5.39 9.10 -7.74
CA GLY A 112 6.54 8.83 -8.61
C GLY A 112 6.72 9.84 -9.76
N GLY A 113 5.83 10.83 -9.88
CA GLY A 113 5.87 11.86 -10.92
C GLY A 113 5.05 11.54 -12.19
N GLY A 114 4.20 10.50 -12.16
CA GLY A 114 3.41 10.04 -13.31
C GLY A 114 2.08 10.77 -13.57
N GLY A 115 1.77 11.84 -12.81
CA GLY A 115 0.54 12.62 -13.02
C GLY A 115 0.85 13.98 -13.64
N GLY A 116 0.51 14.17 -14.92
CA GLY A 116 0.54 15.49 -15.56
C GLY A 116 -0.45 16.45 -14.91
N GLY A 117 0.02 17.64 -14.52
CA GLY A 117 -0.80 18.85 -14.35
C GLY A 117 -0.88 19.47 -12.94
N ARG A 118 -0.03 20.50 -12.72
CA ARG A 118 -0.23 21.82 -12.06
C ARG A 118 -1.03 21.88 -10.72
N GLY A 119 -0.54 22.54 -9.66
CA GLY A 119 0.56 23.50 -9.54
C GLY A 119 0.81 23.95 -8.09
N PRO A 120 1.69 24.95 -7.88
CA PRO A 120 1.98 25.48 -6.56
C PRO A 120 0.81 26.37 -6.10
N GLY A 121 0.12 25.97 -5.03
CA GLY A 121 -0.82 26.82 -4.31
C GLY A 121 -0.06 27.90 -3.51
N MET A 122 0.48 28.89 -4.22
CA MET A 122 0.87 30.18 -3.65
C MET A 122 -0.38 31.08 -3.63
N GLY A 123 -0.70 31.68 -2.48
CA GLY A 123 -1.63 32.81 -2.41
C GLY A 123 -2.64 32.76 -1.26
N ARG A 124 -2.18 33.02 -0.04
CA ARG A 124 -3.02 33.55 1.04
C ARG A 124 -3.50 34.93 0.61
N GLY A 125 -4.77 35.08 0.23
CA GLY A 125 -5.41 36.40 0.07
C GLY A 125 -5.75 36.99 1.44
N PRO A 126 -5.58 38.31 1.65
CA PRO A 126 -5.84 38.91 2.96
C PRO A 126 -7.34 39.11 3.21
N ARG A 127 -7.68 39.04 4.50
CA ARG A 127 -8.99 39.39 5.07
C ARG A 127 -9.33 40.84 4.73
N GLY A 128 -10.49 41.08 4.12
CA GLY A 128 -11.12 42.38 3.99
C GLY A 128 -12.39 42.41 4.84
N ASN A 129 -12.40 43.30 5.82
CA ASN A 129 -13.53 43.65 6.68
C ASN A 129 -14.40 44.68 5.93
N GLY A 130 -15.72 44.50 5.96
CA GLY A 130 -16.71 45.41 5.35
C GLY A 130 -18.11 44.94 5.64
#